data_AF-A0A1Y3XHG6-F1
#
_entry.id   AF-A0A1Y3XHG6-F1
#
_cell.length_a   1.000
_cell.length_b   1.000
_cell.length_c   1.000
_cell.angle_alpha   90.00
_cell.angle_beta   90.00
_cell.angle_gamma   90.00
#
_symmetry.space_group_name_H-M   'P 1'
#
loop_
_entity.id
_entity.type
_entity.pdbx_description
1 polymer ?
#
loop_
_entity_poly.entity_id
_entity_poly.type
_entity_poly.pdbx_seq_one_letter_code
_entity_poly.pdbx_strand_id
1 'polypeptide(L)'
;MKKTVKWVLVIGCLCALAGFLAFSALQQSRMLFGVRLADRGKIEQLTSTAALSAEECALYWNGVELPYNRELGAYCLPQPLNGQATGTLSAQWGQVYLPDWLWQADGSEQIASGQPQAVYVCDGKQWKKLYVYRSGMPAIAIDSQVRVSTPRDPEVVGGTMGRLPVENNYGSIRVFWPEGNVRQQAVSTGLEWHWRGNASYFADKKSYRLNLMDESGAADAQDLLGLGSDADWILLNLATDVTRVRDKVVNDLWGQMSAAYECDPPGASCEFVELYLNGEYMGVYLLCSAVDRELLNLEGGDRLYKYRQGVMAYDEEYDQLEKDQSLQWLNKLEVVWPKRWTEGVWEPMRGYAEAFFWPDTKTDTQHLEQTANTDNLIDVALFKQFTCAIDNSYHNMYYMYRADEGQFYRIPWDLNYVWGDTHEGMFELDFTTLIIPDMELNRLYQTDPEGTADRVARRWAELRETLFDWDAILEAMEAETEYLVESGAMGRDWALWGADKGYASGLSAHRTLDLDETDEMMEKRLDYLDEYMADYRPERVEEFGLPE
;
A
#
# COMPACT_ATOMS: atom_id res chain seq x y z
N MET A 1 12.26 -17.42 69.62
CA MET A 1 11.13 -16.48 69.38
C MET A 1 9.80 -17.15 69.71
N LYS A 2 8.97 -16.55 70.58
CA LYS A 2 7.62 -17.03 70.88
C LYS A 2 6.76 -17.01 69.59
N LYS A 3 5.86 -17.97 69.40
CA LYS A 3 4.95 -18.06 68.22
C LYS A 3 4.27 -16.73 67.88
N THR A 4 3.91 -15.95 68.89
CA THR A 4 3.33 -14.61 68.77
C THR A 4 4.25 -13.60 68.06
N VAL A 5 5.55 -13.61 68.32
CA VAL A 5 6.52 -12.71 67.66
C VAL A 5 6.68 -13.06 66.18
N LYS A 6 6.60 -14.35 65.81
CA LYS A 6 6.61 -14.77 64.40
C LYS A 6 5.36 -14.28 63.66
N TRP A 7 4.18 -14.38 64.26
CA TRP A 7 2.93 -13.89 63.65
C TRP A 7 2.91 -12.36 63.49
N VAL A 8 3.42 -11.61 64.48
CA VAL A 8 3.55 -10.14 64.36
C VAL A 8 4.49 -9.74 63.23
N LEU A 9 5.62 -10.43 63.05
CA LEU A 9 6.54 -10.19 61.93
C LEU A 9 5.91 -10.53 60.58
N VAL A 10 5.19 -11.65 60.47
CA VAL A 10 4.50 -12.03 59.23
C VAL A 10 3.42 -11.02 58.86
N ILE A 11 2.60 -10.59 59.82
CA ILE A 11 1.58 -9.56 59.59
C ILE A 11 2.22 -8.22 59.20
N GLY A 12 3.32 -7.84 59.87
CA GLY A 12 4.09 -6.63 59.51
C GLY A 12 4.62 -6.66 58.07
N CYS A 13 5.19 -7.80 57.64
CA CYS A 13 5.64 -7.98 56.27
C CYS A 13 4.49 -7.94 55.25
N LEU A 14 3.34 -8.54 55.56
CA LEU A 14 2.16 -8.51 54.68
C LEU A 14 1.57 -7.10 54.56
N CYS A 15 1.51 -6.33 55.65
CA CYS A 15 1.07 -4.93 55.62
C CYS A 15 2.05 -4.04 54.83
N ALA A 16 3.36 -4.26 54.99
CA ALA A 16 4.38 -3.54 54.22
C ALA A 16 4.30 -3.88 52.72
N LEU A 17 4.09 -5.16 52.37
CA LEU A 17 3.89 -5.58 50.99
C LEU A 17 2.60 -5.01 50.40
N ALA A 18 1.48 -5.04 51.14
CA ALA A 18 0.22 -4.44 50.71
C ALA A 18 0.35 -2.92 50.52
N GLY A 19 1.05 -2.23 51.42
CA GLY A 19 1.35 -0.80 51.28
C GLY A 19 2.24 -0.49 50.07
N PHE A 20 3.26 -1.32 49.81
CA PHE A 20 4.10 -1.22 48.62
C PHE A 20 3.30 -1.47 47.33
N LEU A 21 2.45 -2.50 47.30
CA LEU A 21 1.60 -2.81 46.16
C LEU A 21 0.57 -1.69 45.90
N ALA A 22 -0.06 -1.15 46.95
CA ALA A 22 -0.98 -0.02 46.83
C ALA A 22 -0.27 1.25 46.33
N PHE A 23 0.93 1.53 46.83
CA PHE A 23 1.75 2.65 46.37
C PHE A 23 2.22 2.47 44.92
N SER A 24 2.64 1.26 44.55
CA SER A 24 3.02 0.90 43.18
C SER A 24 1.84 1.02 42.22
N ALA A 25 0.65 0.56 42.61
CA ALA A 25 -0.57 0.70 41.82
C ALA A 25 -0.98 2.18 41.67
N LEU A 26 -0.85 2.98 42.73
CA LEU A 26 -1.05 4.43 42.67
C LEU A 26 -0.05 5.13 41.74
N GLN A 27 1.22 4.73 41.76
CA GLN A 27 2.24 5.24 40.84
C GLN A 27 1.92 4.85 39.39
N GLN A 28 1.55 3.59 39.14
CA GLN A 28 1.16 3.12 37.80
C GLN A 28 -0.10 3.82 37.28
N SER A 29 -1.10 4.08 38.13
CA SER A 29 -2.32 4.81 37.75
C SER A 29 -2.05 6.27 37.33
N ARG A 30 -0.85 6.80 37.60
CA ARG A 30 -0.40 8.14 37.19
C ARG A 30 0.56 8.10 36.02
N MET A 31 0.65 6.99 35.31
CA MET A 31 1.50 6.83 34.14
C MET A 31 0.62 6.60 32.91
N LEU A 32 0.97 7.28 31.83
CA LEU A 32 0.46 7.00 30.49
C LEU A 32 1.65 7.05 29.55
N PHE A 33 1.79 6.10 28.64
CA PHE A 33 2.92 6.04 27.70
C PHE A 33 4.30 6.09 28.36
N GLY A 34 4.45 5.42 29.51
CA GLY A 34 5.71 5.44 30.27
C GLY A 34 6.10 6.79 30.86
N VAL A 35 5.21 7.80 30.83
CA VAL A 35 5.43 9.15 31.37
C VAL A 35 4.37 9.56 32.38
N ARG A 36 4.68 10.57 33.21
CA ARG A 36 3.82 10.97 34.34
C ARG A 36 2.65 11.83 33.89
N LEU A 37 1.46 11.47 34.34
CA LEU A 37 0.30 12.35 34.37
C LEU A 37 0.50 13.42 35.46
N ALA A 38 0.21 14.67 35.10
CA ALA A 38 0.40 15.85 35.94
C ALA A 38 -0.89 16.66 36.02
N ASP A 39 -1.32 16.93 37.25
CA ASP A 39 -2.44 17.84 37.51
C ASP A 39 -2.06 19.32 37.25
N ARG A 40 -3.06 20.21 37.28
CA ARG A 40 -2.88 21.64 37.01
C ARG A 40 -1.85 22.28 37.95
N GLY A 41 -1.88 21.93 39.24
CA GLY A 41 -0.96 22.48 40.22
C GLY A 41 0.49 22.06 39.95
N LYS A 42 0.70 20.82 39.49
CA LYS A 42 2.02 20.34 39.08
C LYS A 42 2.52 21.07 37.84
N ILE A 43 1.69 21.27 36.82
CA ILE A 43 2.07 22.03 35.62
C ILE A 43 2.38 23.50 35.96
N GLU A 44 1.57 24.15 36.80
CA GLU A 44 1.83 25.51 37.30
C GLU A 44 3.15 25.58 38.07
N GLN A 45 3.42 24.60 38.94
CA GLN A 45 4.69 24.52 39.65
C GLN A 45 5.88 24.42 38.69
N LEU A 46 5.81 23.53 37.70
CA LEU A 46 6.90 23.33 36.73
C LEU A 46 7.18 24.61 35.92
N THR A 47 6.10 25.26 35.45
CA THR A 47 6.19 26.43 34.57
C THR A 47 6.56 27.73 35.28
N SER A 48 6.33 27.81 36.61
CA SER A 48 6.69 28.98 37.43
C SER A 48 8.08 28.90 38.06
N THR A 49 8.63 27.69 38.24
CA THR A 49 9.93 27.50 38.91
C THR A 49 11.10 27.34 37.95
N ALA A 50 10.86 26.82 36.74
CA ALA A 50 11.85 26.67 35.69
C ALA A 50 11.72 27.80 34.65
N ALA A 51 12.82 28.14 33.98
CA ALA A 51 12.80 29.09 32.87
C ALA A 51 12.17 28.46 31.61
N LEU A 52 11.43 29.22 30.82
CA LEU A 52 11.00 28.76 29.50
C LEU A 52 12.24 28.59 28.61
N SER A 53 12.42 27.40 28.03
CA SER A 53 13.53 27.09 27.14
C SER A 53 13.34 27.73 25.77
N ALA A 54 14.44 28.29 25.23
CA ALA A 54 14.54 28.67 23.82
C ALA A 54 15.14 27.55 22.95
N GLU A 55 15.59 26.46 23.57
CA GLU A 55 16.17 25.31 22.88
C GLU A 55 15.08 24.50 22.17
N GLU A 56 15.41 23.93 21.01
CA GLU A 56 14.54 22.92 20.39
C GLU A 56 14.50 21.63 21.22
N CYS A 57 13.41 20.89 21.09
CA CYS A 57 13.23 19.66 21.85
C CYS A 57 12.41 18.69 21.01
N ALA A 58 13.06 17.65 20.51
CA ALA A 58 12.39 16.55 19.82
C ALA A 58 11.66 15.62 20.81
N LEU A 59 10.53 15.07 20.37
CA LEU A 59 9.83 13.99 21.07
C LEU A 59 10.12 12.65 20.39
N TYR A 60 10.22 11.60 21.20
CA TYR A 60 10.57 10.26 20.77
C TYR A 60 9.53 9.27 21.24
N TRP A 61 9.21 8.30 20.41
CA TRP A 61 8.43 7.13 20.76
C TRP A 61 9.32 5.90 20.70
N ASN A 62 9.44 5.19 21.82
CA ASN A 62 10.32 4.03 21.94
C ASN A 62 11.77 4.29 21.49
N GLY A 63 12.25 5.53 21.68
CA GLY A 63 13.62 5.94 21.32
C GLY A 63 13.81 6.44 19.89
N VAL A 64 12.77 6.42 19.05
CA VAL A 64 12.80 6.98 17.69
C VAL A 64 12.02 8.29 17.65
N GLU A 65 12.60 9.32 17.05
CA GLU A 65 11.98 10.65 16.98
C GLU A 65 10.64 10.57 16.24
N LEU A 66 9.58 11.15 16.80
CA LEU A 66 8.24 11.12 16.21
C LEU A 66 8.16 11.92 14.89
N PRO A 67 7.22 11.57 13.98
CA PRO A 67 6.90 12.42 12.84
C PRO A 67 6.42 13.80 13.33
N TYR A 68 6.90 14.87 12.70
CA TYR A 68 6.51 16.23 13.04
C TYR A 68 5.71 16.85 11.89
N ASN A 69 4.55 17.42 12.21
CA ASN A 69 3.75 18.21 11.29
C ASN A 69 4.04 19.70 11.56
N ARG A 70 4.83 20.33 10.67
CA ARG A 70 5.22 21.74 10.79
C ARG A 70 4.04 22.70 10.72
N GLU A 71 3.02 22.39 9.93
CA GLU A 71 1.84 23.23 9.77
C GLU A 71 1.01 23.26 11.06
N LEU A 72 0.81 22.10 11.69
CA LEU A 72 0.11 22.00 12.97
C LEU A 72 0.99 22.39 14.18
N GLY A 73 2.32 22.41 14.01
CA GLY A 73 3.26 22.62 15.11
C GLY A 73 3.21 21.50 16.15
N ALA A 74 2.96 20.26 15.71
CA ALA A 74 2.70 19.12 16.58
C ALA A 74 3.32 17.82 16.05
N TYR A 75 3.68 16.92 16.96
CA TYR A 75 4.13 15.57 16.64
C TYR A 75 2.94 14.63 16.45
N CYS A 76 3.03 13.74 15.47
CA CYS A 76 2.09 12.63 15.32
C CYS A 76 2.51 11.48 16.25
N LEU A 77 1.57 10.94 17.01
CA LEU A 77 1.75 9.72 17.80
C LEU A 77 0.77 8.65 17.30
N PRO A 78 1.21 7.70 16.47
CA PRO A 78 0.41 6.53 16.09
C PRO A 78 0.03 5.70 17.31
N GLN A 79 -1.23 5.31 17.41
CA GLN A 79 -1.85 4.57 18.51
C GLN A 79 -2.87 3.59 17.93
N PRO A 80 -3.07 2.40 18.51
CA PRO A 80 -4.03 1.48 17.94
C PRO A 80 -5.44 1.99 18.19
N LEU A 81 -6.33 1.84 17.19
CA LEU A 81 -7.76 2.11 17.38
C LEU A 81 -8.37 1.16 18.42
N ASN A 82 -7.94 -0.10 18.38
CA ASN A 82 -8.40 -1.16 19.26
C ASN A 82 -7.27 -1.68 20.16
N GLY A 83 -7.54 -1.79 21.46
CA GLY A 83 -6.59 -2.32 22.44
C GLY A 83 -5.84 -1.23 23.22
N GLN A 84 -4.74 -1.61 23.87
CA GLN A 84 -3.94 -0.69 24.69
C GLN A 84 -2.65 -0.36 23.97
N ALA A 85 -2.41 0.93 23.73
CA ALA A 85 -1.11 1.38 23.26
C ALA A 85 -0.01 1.02 24.25
N THR A 86 1.04 0.36 23.77
CA THR A 86 2.21 0.06 24.59
C THR A 86 3.46 0.76 24.07
N GLY A 87 4.10 1.55 24.91
CA GLY A 87 5.28 2.29 24.51
C GLY A 87 5.68 3.36 25.50
N THR A 88 6.81 4.00 25.21
CA THR A 88 7.36 5.07 26.04
C THR A 88 7.55 6.33 25.21
N LEU A 89 6.86 7.39 25.62
CA LEU A 89 7.11 8.74 25.14
C LEU A 89 8.33 9.29 25.89
N SER A 90 9.26 9.92 25.18
CA SER A 90 10.38 10.62 25.79
C SER A 90 10.69 11.90 25.01
N ALA A 91 11.61 12.69 25.54
CA ALA A 91 12.05 13.94 24.95
C ALA A 91 13.57 13.96 24.85
N GLN A 92 14.10 14.75 23.92
CA GLN A 92 15.53 14.95 23.70
C GLN A 92 16.28 15.32 24.98
N TRP A 93 15.61 16.05 25.86
CA TRP A 93 16.08 16.43 27.17
C TRP A 93 14.92 16.47 28.17
N GLY A 94 15.25 16.43 29.46
CA GLY A 94 14.25 16.54 30.53
C GLY A 94 13.29 15.37 30.66
N GLN A 95 12.29 15.53 31.54
CA GLN A 95 11.20 14.58 31.73
C GLN A 95 9.94 15.11 31.06
N VAL A 96 9.17 14.18 30.47
CA VAL A 96 7.87 14.46 29.87
C VAL A 96 6.76 14.38 30.94
N TYR A 97 5.86 15.36 30.89
CA TYR A 97 4.68 15.46 31.74
C TYR A 97 3.44 15.65 30.86
N LEU A 98 2.43 14.81 31.08
CA LEU A 98 1.16 14.83 30.37
C LEU A 98 0.08 15.45 31.27
N PRO A 99 -0.57 16.55 30.87
CA PRO A 99 -1.72 17.11 31.59
C PRO A 99 -2.85 16.07 31.74
N ASP A 100 -3.23 15.72 32.97
CA ASP A 100 -4.21 14.65 33.23
C ASP A 100 -5.64 14.98 32.74
N TRP A 101 -5.96 16.26 32.56
CA TRP A 101 -7.23 16.73 32.00
C TRP A 101 -7.26 16.74 30.47
N LEU A 102 -6.13 16.48 29.80
CA LEU A 102 -6.04 16.32 28.35
C LEU A 102 -5.79 14.87 27.98
N TRP A 103 -4.91 14.19 28.72
CA TRP A 103 -4.44 12.86 28.39
C TRP A 103 -5.17 11.79 29.19
N GLN A 104 -6.01 11.03 28.49
CA GLN A 104 -6.68 9.84 29.02
C GLN A 104 -6.11 8.57 28.37
N ALA A 105 -6.30 7.44 29.07
CA ALA A 105 -5.85 6.13 28.58
C ALA A 105 -6.65 5.71 27.33
N ASP A 106 -7.98 5.82 27.40
CA ASP A 106 -8.81 5.85 26.22
C ASP A 106 -8.53 7.17 25.47
N GLY A 107 -8.13 7.04 24.21
CA GLY A 107 -7.78 8.15 23.34
C GLY A 107 -8.63 8.23 22.08
N SER A 108 -9.68 7.43 21.98
CA SER A 108 -10.51 7.29 20.77
C SER A 108 -11.02 8.64 20.25
N GLU A 109 -11.61 9.46 21.12
CA GLU A 109 -12.07 10.81 20.75
C GLU A 109 -10.92 11.72 20.28
N GLN A 110 -9.75 11.64 20.92
CA GLN A 110 -8.59 12.45 20.55
C GLN A 110 -7.98 12.00 19.22
N ILE A 111 -7.97 10.70 18.95
CA ILE A 111 -7.56 10.13 17.66
C ILE A 111 -8.50 10.63 16.56
N ALA A 112 -9.80 10.40 16.72
CA ALA A 112 -10.81 10.77 15.73
C ALA A 112 -10.82 12.28 15.43
N SER A 113 -10.67 13.12 16.47
CA SER A 113 -10.62 14.58 16.31
C SER A 113 -9.32 15.10 15.67
N GLY A 114 -8.22 14.35 15.78
CA GLY A 114 -6.87 14.77 15.38
C GLY A 114 -6.36 16.03 16.10
N GLN A 115 -6.96 16.45 17.21
CA GLN A 115 -6.62 17.72 17.87
C GLN A 115 -5.29 17.63 18.64
N PRO A 116 -4.33 18.55 18.41
CA PRO A 116 -3.08 18.56 19.15
C PRO A 116 -3.27 18.81 20.65
N GLN A 117 -2.70 17.92 21.45
CA GLN A 117 -2.73 17.95 22.91
C GLN A 117 -1.39 18.43 23.46
N ALA A 118 -1.43 19.27 24.50
CA ALA A 118 -0.22 19.82 25.09
C ALA A 118 0.59 18.75 25.83
N VAL A 119 1.92 18.81 25.67
CA VAL A 119 2.91 18.02 26.39
C VAL A 119 3.94 18.98 26.98
N TYR A 120 4.41 18.71 28.20
CA TYR A 120 5.39 19.55 28.88
C TYR A 120 6.69 18.78 29.11
N VAL A 121 7.81 19.38 28.74
CA VAL A 121 9.15 18.84 28.97
C VAL A 121 9.85 19.71 30.00
N CYS A 122 10.47 19.12 31.03
CA CYS A 122 11.18 19.88 32.07
C CYS A 122 12.36 19.09 32.67
N ASP A 123 13.53 19.72 32.82
CA ASP A 123 14.72 19.14 33.49
C ASP A 123 14.95 19.71 34.91
N GLY A 124 14.03 20.55 35.38
CA GLY A 124 14.09 21.24 36.68
C GLY A 124 14.75 22.62 36.63
N LYS A 125 15.45 22.97 35.55
CA LYS A 125 16.01 24.31 35.31
C LYS A 125 15.27 25.04 34.20
N GLN A 126 14.91 24.30 33.16
CA GLN A 126 14.16 24.80 32.01
C GLN A 126 12.96 23.90 31.68
N TRP A 127 11.99 24.48 30.99
CA TRP A 127 10.81 23.77 30.50
C TRP A 127 10.39 24.22 29.09
N LYS A 128 9.70 23.36 28.34
CA LYS A 128 9.09 23.68 27.03
C LYS A 128 7.70 23.07 26.91
N LYS A 129 6.78 23.78 26.25
CA LYS A 129 5.47 23.26 25.83
C LYS A 129 5.58 22.78 24.39
N LEU A 130 5.21 21.54 24.15
CA LEU A 130 5.12 20.92 22.83
C LEU A 130 3.67 20.44 22.62
N TYR A 131 3.34 20.02 21.40
CA TYR A 131 2.03 19.47 21.07
C TYR A 131 2.17 18.12 20.38
N VAL A 132 1.24 17.22 20.69
CA VAL A 132 1.16 15.88 20.11
C VAL A 132 -0.30 15.61 19.75
N TYR A 133 -0.59 15.17 18.54
CA TYR A 133 -1.89 14.58 18.20
C TYR A 133 -1.75 13.08 18.04
N ARG A 134 -2.82 12.35 18.30
CA ARG A 134 -2.86 10.90 18.14
C ARG A 134 -3.42 10.56 16.76
N SER A 135 -2.90 9.50 16.14
CA SER A 135 -3.43 8.93 14.91
C SER A 135 -3.72 7.45 15.12
N GLY A 136 -4.83 6.95 14.57
CA GLY A 136 -5.17 5.53 14.59
C GLY A 136 -4.42 4.71 13.54
N MET A 137 -3.66 5.38 12.68
CA MET A 137 -3.02 4.81 11.49
C MET A 137 -1.50 4.77 11.67
N PRO A 138 -0.80 3.80 11.05
CA PRO A 138 0.65 3.83 10.97
C PRO A 138 1.16 5.13 10.35
N ALA A 139 2.38 5.54 10.70
CA ALA A 139 2.99 6.75 10.15
C ALA A 139 4.37 6.47 9.57
N ILE A 140 4.68 7.12 8.46
CA ILE A 140 6.01 7.13 7.85
C ILE A 140 6.55 8.56 7.88
N ALA A 141 7.74 8.75 8.45
CA ALA A 141 8.49 9.99 8.36
C ALA A 141 9.73 9.79 7.50
N ILE A 142 9.90 10.65 6.49
CA ILE A 142 11.06 10.67 5.59
C ILE A 142 11.79 11.99 5.77
N ASP A 143 13.10 11.91 6.04
CA ASP A 143 13.98 13.08 6.10
C ASP A 143 15.00 13.01 4.97
N SER A 144 14.81 13.86 3.97
CA SER A 144 15.67 13.97 2.80
C SER A 144 16.89 14.83 3.11
N GLN A 145 18.06 14.35 2.75
CA GLN A 145 19.34 15.01 3.04
C GLN A 145 20.08 15.41 1.77
N VAL A 146 20.07 14.53 0.77
CA VAL A 146 20.75 14.74 -0.51
C VAL A 146 19.76 14.55 -1.65
N ARG A 147 19.85 15.38 -2.68
CA ARG A 147 19.07 15.25 -3.91
C ARG A 147 20.00 15.14 -5.10
N VAL A 148 19.80 14.11 -5.93
CA VAL A 148 20.53 13.86 -7.16
C VAL A 148 19.56 13.88 -8.32
N SER A 149 19.72 14.86 -9.20
CA SER A 149 18.93 15.01 -10.42
C SER A 149 19.60 14.27 -11.57
N THR A 150 18.95 13.24 -12.09
CA THR A 150 19.40 12.51 -13.27
C THR A 150 18.48 12.81 -14.46
N PRO A 151 19.01 13.25 -15.62
CA PRO A 151 18.21 13.42 -16.83
C PRO A 151 17.53 12.10 -17.23
N ARG A 152 16.28 12.18 -17.68
CA ARG A 152 15.62 11.04 -18.32
C ARG A 152 15.98 10.99 -19.79
N ASP A 153 16.08 9.78 -20.32
CA ASP A 153 16.14 9.58 -21.76
C ASP A 153 14.73 9.75 -22.36
N PRO A 154 14.47 10.80 -23.16
CA PRO A 154 13.15 11.04 -23.74
C PRO A 154 12.69 9.93 -24.69
N GLU A 155 13.63 9.16 -25.26
CA GLU A 155 13.30 8.02 -26.10
C GLU A 155 12.72 6.86 -25.25
N VAL A 156 13.15 6.72 -24.00
CA VAL A 156 12.69 5.65 -23.10
C VAL A 156 11.36 5.99 -22.44
N VAL A 157 11.22 7.20 -21.85
CA VAL A 157 10.04 7.54 -21.03
C VAL A 157 8.95 8.33 -21.79
N GLY A 158 9.21 8.67 -23.05
CA GLY A 158 8.34 9.53 -23.86
C GLY A 158 8.59 11.03 -23.64
N GLY A 159 8.19 11.84 -24.63
CA GLY A 159 8.61 13.24 -24.75
C GLY A 159 8.16 14.18 -23.61
N THR A 160 7.04 13.90 -22.94
CA THR A 160 6.57 14.72 -21.80
C THR A 160 7.36 14.38 -20.53
N MET A 161 7.52 13.09 -20.23
CA MET A 161 8.29 12.63 -19.06
C MET A 161 9.79 12.91 -19.21
N GLY A 162 10.33 12.82 -20.43
CA GLY A 162 11.73 13.08 -20.75
C GLY A 162 12.18 14.53 -20.53
N ARG A 163 11.24 15.47 -20.38
CA ARG A 163 11.53 16.88 -20.05
C ARG A 163 11.80 17.12 -18.57
N LEU A 164 11.46 16.16 -17.72
CA LEU A 164 11.59 16.27 -16.27
C LEU A 164 12.67 15.28 -15.78
N PRO A 165 13.67 15.73 -15.01
CA PRO A 165 14.66 14.81 -14.45
C PRO A 165 14.00 13.84 -13.46
N VAL A 166 14.63 12.67 -13.26
CA VAL A 166 14.37 11.88 -12.05
C VAL A 166 15.14 12.56 -10.91
N GLU A 167 14.42 12.88 -9.86
CA GLU A 167 14.98 13.44 -8.64
C GLU A 167 15.07 12.30 -7.63
N ASN A 168 16.26 11.69 -7.55
CA ASN A 168 16.55 10.67 -6.54
C ASN A 168 16.95 11.37 -5.26
N ASN A 169 16.20 11.14 -4.18
CA ASN A 169 16.41 11.80 -2.90
C ASN A 169 16.90 10.77 -1.90
N TYR A 170 18.00 11.07 -1.23
CA TYR A 170 18.64 10.18 -0.26
C TYR A 170 18.47 10.75 1.14
N GLY A 171 18.21 9.87 2.10
CA GLY A 171 17.94 10.27 3.46
C GLY A 171 17.66 9.09 4.38
N SER A 172 16.75 9.30 5.33
CA SER A 172 16.31 8.27 6.26
C SER A 172 14.79 8.15 6.28
N ILE A 173 14.31 6.94 6.54
CA ILE A 173 12.90 6.64 6.78
C ILE A 173 12.70 6.18 8.22
N ARG A 174 11.59 6.56 8.83
CA ARG A 174 11.11 6.08 10.12
C ARG A 174 9.67 5.61 9.95
N VAL A 175 9.39 4.34 10.24
CA VAL A 175 8.04 3.76 10.14
C VAL A 175 7.52 3.46 11.54
N PHE A 176 6.29 3.87 11.87
CA PHE A 176 5.69 3.72 13.19
C PHE A 176 4.41 2.90 13.10
N TRP A 177 4.31 1.86 13.92
CA TRP A 177 3.10 1.05 14.04
C TRP A 177 2.18 1.61 15.13
N PRO A 178 0.85 1.54 14.94
CA PRO A 178 -0.14 1.92 15.95
C PRO A 178 -0.01 1.11 17.25
N GLU A 179 0.15 -0.21 17.18
CA GLU A 179 -0.06 -1.12 18.31
C GLU A 179 0.97 -0.96 19.42
N GLY A 180 2.18 -0.48 19.10
CA GLY A 180 3.26 -0.41 20.06
C GLY A 180 3.75 -1.79 20.53
N ASN A 181 5.02 -2.11 20.25
CA ASN A 181 5.92 -2.94 21.05
C ASN A 181 5.81 -4.50 21.12
N VAL A 182 5.62 -5.21 20.00
CA VAL A 182 6.06 -6.63 19.91
C VAL A 182 7.30 -6.82 19.02
N ARG A 183 7.54 -5.94 18.04
CA ARG A 183 8.58 -6.11 16.99
C ARG A 183 9.77 -5.11 17.01
N GLN A 184 9.94 -4.27 18.04
CA GLN A 184 10.79 -3.05 17.96
C GLN A 184 10.30 -2.11 16.84
N GLN A 185 9.10 -1.58 17.03
CA GLN A 185 8.20 -1.03 16.00
C GLN A 185 8.52 0.39 15.51
N ALA A 186 9.80 0.73 15.43
CA ALA A 186 10.21 1.80 14.55
C ALA A 186 11.41 1.34 13.72
N VAL A 187 11.18 1.14 12.42
CA VAL A 187 12.26 0.86 11.48
C VAL A 187 12.90 2.19 11.14
N SER A 188 14.21 2.29 11.33
CA SER A 188 15.02 3.44 10.91
C SER A 188 16.17 2.96 10.04
N THR A 189 16.12 3.25 8.75
CA THR A 189 17.15 2.84 7.78
C THR A 189 17.41 3.95 6.76
N GLY A 190 18.47 3.79 5.97
CA GLY A 190 18.76 4.64 4.83
C GLY A 190 17.70 4.46 3.75
N LEU A 191 17.44 5.53 3.00
CA LEU A 191 16.39 5.55 1.98
C LEU A 191 16.88 6.30 0.74
N GLU A 192 16.64 5.74 -0.44
CA GLU A 192 16.49 6.49 -1.70
C GLU A 192 15.01 6.53 -2.05
N TRP A 193 14.51 7.69 -2.46
CA TRP A 193 13.14 7.83 -2.95
C TRP A 193 13.03 8.80 -4.11
N HIS A 194 12.10 8.49 -5.00
CA HIS A 194 11.73 9.34 -6.14
C HIS A 194 10.24 9.21 -6.46
N TRP A 195 9.70 10.20 -7.17
CA TRP A 195 8.35 10.11 -7.69
C TRP A 195 8.24 9.01 -8.74
N ARG A 196 7.15 8.26 -8.70
CA ARG A 196 6.85 7.17 -9.64
C ARG A 196 5.50 7.35 -10.31
N GLY A 197 5.21 6.45 -11.23
CA GLY A 197 4.00 6.45 -12.05
C GLY A 197 4.17 7.31 -13.30
N ASN A 198 3.26 7.13 -14.26
CA ASN A 198 3.24 7.94 -15.48
C ASN A 198 2.25 9.10 -15.31
N ALA A 199 0.97 8.79 -15.11
CA ALA A 199 -0.06 9.80 -14.88
C ALA A 199 0.06 10.47 -13.49
N SER A 200 0.24 9.66 -12.43
CA SER A 200 0.41 10.16 -11.05
C SER A 200 1.68 10.99 -10.83
N TYR A 201 2.64 10.96 -11.77
CA TYR A 201 3.76 11.89 -11.78
C TYR A 201 3.33 13.35 -11.97
N PHE A 202 2.17 13.58 -12.61
CA PHE A 202 1.61 14.91 -12.86
C PHE A 202 0.55 15.33 -11.84
N ALA A 203 0.07 14.40 -11.00
CA ALA A 203 -0.82 14.70 -9.87
C ALA A 203 -0.15 15.62 -8.83
N ASP A 204 -0.88 16.47 -8.14
CA ASP A 204 -0.28 17.33 -7.09
C ASP A 204 0.16 16.48 -5.89
N LYS A 205 -0.65 15.49 -5.51
CA LYS A 205 -0.28 14.45 -4.55
C LYS A 205 0.50 13.36 -5.28
N LYS A 206 1.83 13.32 -5.10
CA LYS A 206 2.72 12.38 -5.82
C LYS A 206 2.68 10.98 -5.21
N SER A 207 2.84 9.95 -6.04
CA SER A 207 3.20 8.60 -5.60
C SER A 207 4.72 8.43 -5.55
N TYR A 208 5.23 7.61 -4.62
CA TYR A 208 6.66 7.45 -4.37
C TYR A 208 7.11 6.01 -4.53
N ARG A 209 8.33 5.82 -5.03
CA ARG A 209 9.10 4.58 -4.85
C ARG A 209 10.10 4.82 -3.72
N LEU A 210 10.25 3.83 -2.85
CA LEU A 210 11.15 3.83 -1.71
C LEU A 210 12.11 2.64 -1.86
N ASN A 211 13.41 2.90 -1.79
CA ASN A 211 14.44 1.88 -1.86
C ASN A 211 15.26 1.96 -0.56
N LEU A 212 15.09 0.98 0.32
CA LEU A 212 15.76 0.90 1.61
C LEU A 212 17.22 0.50 1.44
N MET A 213 18.11 1.16 2.16
CA MET A 213 19.56 0.98 2.00
C MET A 213 20.29 0.96 3.34
N ASP A 214 21.33 0.12 3.41
CA ASP A 214 22.26 0.08 4.53
C ASP A 214 23.28 1.24 4.47
N GLU A 215 24.18 1.30 5.45
CA GLU A 215 25.24 2.33 5.52
C GLU A 215 26.19 2.33 4.32
N SER A 216 26.26 1.23 3.57
CA SER A 216 27.09 1.10 2.37
C SER A 216 26.35 1.48 1.07
N GLY A 217 25.04 1.74 1.16
CA GLY A 217 24.17 1.98 0.01
C GLY A 217 23.68 0.71 -0.68
N ALA A 218 23.85 -0.47 -0.06
CA ALA A 218 23.30 -1.72 -0.55
C ALA A 218 21.84 -1.89 -0.09
N ALA A 219 21.05 -2.68 -0.81
CA ALA A 219 19.65 -2.94 -0.46
C ALA A 219 19.53 -3.52 0.96
N ASP A 220 18.67 -2.92 1.78
CA ASP A 220 18.42 -3.31 3.17
C ASP A 220 16.96 -3.74 3.34
N ALA A 221 16.70 -5.03 3.17
CA ALA A 221 15.35 -5.56 3.24
C ALA A 221 14.82 -5.52 4.68
N GLN A 222 13.68 -4.86 4.88
CA GLN A 222 13.03 -4.68 6.17
C GLN A 222 11.56 -5.08 6.08
N ASP A 223 11.01 -5.61 7.17
CA ASP A 223 9.56 -5.88 7.27
C ASP A 223 8.82 -4.61 7.70
N LEU A 224 8.14 -3.97 6.74
CA LEU A 224 7.31 -2.80 7.00
C LEU A 224 5.85 -3.23 7.15
N LEU A 225 5.24 -2.81 8.25
CA LEU A 225 3.84 -3.07 8.59
C LEU A 225 3.40 -4.55 8.67
N GLY A 226 4.33 -5.50 8.67
CA GLY A 226 3.99 -6.92 8.65
C GLY A 226 3.71 -7.47 7.25
N LEU A 227 4.04 -6.68 6.21
CA LEU A 227 3.80 -7.00 4.80
C LEU A 227 4.87 -7.93 4.20
N GLY A 228 5.87 -8.32 4.97
CA GLY A 228 7.01 -9.12 4.50
C GLY A 228 8.28 -8.28 4.36
N SER A 229 9.42 -8.96 4.28
CA SER A 229 10.74 -8.31 4.25
C SER A 229 11.15 -7.95 2.83
N ASP A 230 11.25 -6.66 2.54
CA ASP A 230 11.65 -6.15 1.22
C ASP A 230 12.47 -4.85 1.36
N ALA A 231 13.30 -4.54 0.37
CA ALA A 231 13.98 -3.26 0.24
C ALA A 231 13.26 -2.31 -0.73
N ASP A 232 12.44 -2.83 -1.65
CA ASP A 232 11.70 -2.06 -2.65
C ASP A 232 10.24 -1.87 -2.19
N TRP A 233 9.83 -0.63 -1.87
CA TRP A 233 8.47 -0.29 -1.43
C TRP A 233 7.84 0.81 -2.26
N ILE A 234 6.51 0.87 -2.23
CA ILE A 234 5.72 1.80 -3.04
C ILE A 234 4.72 2.53 -2.15
N LEU A 235 4.62 3.85 -2.29
CA LEU A 235 3.55 4.65 -1.71
C LEU A 235 2.62 5.14 -2.81
N LEU A 236 1.40 4.62 -2.86
CA LEU A 236 0.35 5.05 -3.77
C LEU A 236 -0.43 6.23 -3.17
N ASN A 237 -0.68 7.26 -3.97
CA ASN A 237 -1.28 8.52 -3.54
C ASN A 237 -2.80 8.45 -3.30
N LEU A 238 -3.48 7.43 -3.84
CA LEU A 238 -4.93 7.23 -3.78
C LEU A 238 -5.72 8.42 -4.33
N ALA A 239 -5.10 9.23 -5.20
CA ALA A 239 -5.61 10.55 -5.50
C ALA A 239 -6.74 10.54 -6.53
N THR A 240 -6.88 9.49 -7.34
CA THR A 240 -8.00 9.35 -8.30
C THR A 240 -9.28 8.93 -7.60
N ASP A 241 -9.17 8.03 -6.62
CA ASP A 241 -10.29 7.45 -5.88
C ASP A 241 -10.73 8.34 -4.72
N VAL A 242 -11.91 8.97 -4.85
CA VAL A 242 -12.49 9.85 -3.80
C VAL A 242 -12.74 9.14 -2.47
N THR A 243 -12.90 7.81 -2.49
CA THR A 243 -13.11 7.00 -1.28
C THR A 243 -11.80 6.61 -0.59
N ARG A 244 -10.68 6.62 -1.33
CA ARG A 244 -9.33 6.18 -0.93
C ARG A 244 -9.20 4.67 -0.64
N VAL A 245 -10.25 3.86 -0.78
CA VAL A 245 -10.25 2.46 -0.33
C VAL A 245 -10.11 1.43 -1.45
N ARG A 246 -10.38 1.79 -2.71
CA ARG A 246 -10.45 0.81 -3.82
C ARG A 246 -9.16 0.02 -4.00
N ASP A 247 -8.02 0.71 -4.06
CA ASP A 247 -6.70 0.06 -4.17
C ASP A 247 -6.43 -0.91 -3.01
N LYS A 248 -6.82 -0.58 -1.77
CA LYS A 248 -6.61 -1.47 -0.62
C LYS A 248 -7.46 -2.74 -0.77
N VAL A 249 -8.77 -2.58 -0.97
CA VAL A 249 -9.71 -3.70 -1.02
C VAL A 249 -9.44 -4.62 -2.22
N VAL A 250 -9.07 -4.07 -3.38
CA VAL A 250 -8.81 -4.88 -4.58
C VAL A 250 -7.49 -5.67 -4.50
N ASN A 251 -6.44 -5.09 -3.89
CA ASN A 251 -5.19 -5.83 -3.66
C ASN A 251 -5.41 -6.92 -2.59
N ASP A 252 -6.20 -6.65 -1.55
CA ASP A 252 -6.58 -7.65 -0.56
C ASP A 252 -7.40 -8.79 -1.19
N LEU A 253 -8.33 -8.49 -2.11
CA LEU A 253 -9.07 -9.51 -2.85
C LEU A 253 -8.14 -10.42 -3.67
N TRP A 254 -7.18 -9.84 -4.42
CA TRP A 254 -6.20 -10.65 -5.14
C TRP A 254 -5.32 -11.47 -4.18
N GLY A 255 -4.93 -10.89 -3.05
CA GLY A 255 -4.19 -11.61 -2.00
C GLY A 255 -4.97 -12.81 -1.44
N GLN A 256 -6.28 -12.66 -1.21
CA GLN A 256 -7.17 -13.75 -0.80
C GLN A 256 -7.28 -14.83 -1.89
N MET A 257 -7.37 -14.42 -3.15
CA MET A 257 -7.42 -15.33 -4.30
C MET A 257 -6.14 -16.16 -4.42
N SER A 258 -4.98 -15.51 -4.38
CA SER A 258 -3.67 -16.18 -4.37
C SER A 258 -3.49 -17.12 -3.17
N ALA A 259 -4.00 -16.76 -2.00
CA ALA A 259 -3.94 -17.63 -0.83
C ALA A 259 -4.89 -18.84 -0.94
N ALA A 260 -6.00 -18.71 -1.65
CA ALA A 260 -6.99 -19.77 -1.84
C ALA A 260 -6.62 -20.75 -2.96
N TYR A 261 -5.93 -20.26 -4.00
CA TYR A 261 -5.68 -21.01 -5.23
C TYR A 261 -4.21 -20.98 -5.63
N GLU A 262 -3.58 -22.16 -5.68
CA GLU A 262 -2.15 -22.33 -5.98
C GLU A 262 -1.77 -21.85 -7.40
N CYS A 263 -2.72 -21.83 -8.33
CA CYS A 263 -2.50 -21.32 -9.67
C CYS A 263 -2.26 -19.80 -9.71
N ASP A 264 -2.65 -19.04 -8.68
CA ASP A 264 -2.54 -17.59 -8.68
C ASP A 264 -1.36 -17.11 -7.82
N PRO A 265 -0.31 -16.50 -8.43
CA PRO A 265 0.81 -15.99 -7.67
C PRO A 265 0.44 -14.74 -6.85
N PRO A 266 1.14 -14.48 -5.74
CA PRO A 266 0.83 -13.35 -4.88
C PRO A 266 1.07 -12.02 -5.60
N GLY A 267 0.14 -11.08 -5.41
CA GLY A 267 0.27 -9.70 -5.85
C GLY A 267 0.79 -8.79 -4.75
N ALA A 268 0.62 -7.48 -4.93
CA ALA A 268 1.00 -6.49 -3.93
C ALA A 268 0.25 -6.74 -2.61
N SER A 269 0.95 -6.63 -1.49
CA SER A 269 0.32 -6.54 -0.17
C SER A 269 0.44 -5.10 0.32
N CYS A 270 -0.65 -4.54 0.82
CA CYS A 270 -0.76 -3.11 1.02
C CYS A 270 -1.37 -2.73 2.39
N GLU A 271 -0.88 -1.67 3.03
CA GLU A 271 -1.41 -1.11 4.28
C GLU A 271 -1.43 0.43 4.26
N PHE A 272 -2.44 1.02 4.89
CA PHE A 272 -2.57 2.48 4.97
C PHE A 272 -1.52 3.12 5.88
N VAL A 273 -1.01 4.28 5.47
CA VAL A 273 -0.05 5.07 6.24
C VAL A 273 -0.31 6.56 6.12
N GLU A 274 -0.01 7.32 7.17
CA GLU A 274 0.17 8.76 7.08
C GLU A 274 1.62 9.11 6.76
N LEU A 275 1.84 9.89 5.69
CA LEU A 275 3.18 10.28 5.25
C LEU A 275 3.57 11.67 5.75
N TYR A 276 4.79 11.77 6.28
CA TYR A 276 5.45 13.00 6.69
C TYR A 276 6.76 13.13 5.93
N LEU A 277 6.85 14.06 4.98
CA LEU A 277 8.04 14.27 4.16
C LEU A 277 8.72 15.58 4.55
N ASN A 278 9.95 15.50 5.07
CA ASN A 278 10.72 16.65 5.56
C ASN A 278 9.95 17.50 6.60
N GLY A 279 9.13 16.86 7.44
CA GLY A 279 8.28 17.54 8.43
C GLY A 279 7.00 18.17 7.88
N GLU A 280 6.68 17.96 6.61
CA GLU A 280 5.40 18.34 6.01
C GLU A 280 4.49 17.11 5.96
N TYR A 281 3.24 17.28 6.38
CA TYR A 281 2.24 16.22 6.29
C TYR A 281 1.72 16.12 4.86
N MET A 282 1.77 14.92 4.29
CA MET A 282 1.40 14.67 2.90
C MET A 282 0.05 13.98 2.74
N GLY A 283 -0.64 13.62 3.83
CA GLY A 283 -1.91 12.90 3.79
C GLY A 283 -1.77 11.38 3.94
N VAL A 284 -2.85 10.68 3.61
CA VAL A 284 -2.97 9.22 3.62
C VAL A 284 -2.39 8.63 2.34
N TYR A 285 -1.61 7.58 2.47
CA TYR A 285 -1.01 6.83 1.38
C TYR A 285 -1.26 5.34 1.61
N LEU A 286 -1.18 4.56 0.52
CA LEU A 286 -1.15 3.11 0.61
C LEU A 286 0.29 2.63 0.40
N LEU A 287 0.90 2.06 1.45
CA LEU A 287 2.20 1.41 1.38
C LEU A 287 2.02 0.00 0.82
N CYS A 288 2.63 -0.30 -0.31
CA CYS A 288 2.57 -1.61 -0.94
C CYS A 288 3.96 -2.23 -1.12
N SER A 289 4.04 -3.54 -1.00
CA SER A 289 5.21 -4.33 -1.44
C SER A 289 5.40 -4.22 -2.96
N ALA A 290 6.63 -4.42 -3.42
CA ALA A 290 6.90 -4.57 -4.84
C ALA A 290 6.52 -5.99 -5.32
N VAL A 291 5.97 -6.10 -6.53
CA VAL A 291 5.88 -7.40 -7.22
C VAL A 291 7.22 -7.66 -7.89
N ASP A 292 8.04 -8.46 -7.22
CA ASP A 292 9.42 -8.71 -7.63
C ASP A 292 9.89 -10.14 -7.31
N ARG A 293 11.21 -10.34 -7.31
CA ARG A 293 11.83 -11.66 -7.09
C ARG A 293 11.60 -12.15 -5.67
N GLU A 294 11.73 -11.28 -4.68
CA GLU A 294 11.63 -11.60 -3.27
C GLU A 294 10.20 -12.05 -2.93
N LEU A 295 9.20 -11.31 -3.38
CA LEU A 295 7.79 -11.67 -3.20
C LEU A 295 7.45 -13.02 -3.88
N LEU A 296 7.88 -13.19 -5.12
CA LEU A 296 7.51 -14.34 -5.97
C LEU A 296 8.45 -15.55 -5.80
N ASN A 297 9.46 -15.44 -4.94
CA ASN A 297 10.50 -16.45 -4.76
C ASN A 297 11.14 -16.93 -6.07
N LEU A 298 11.52 -15.99 -6.96
CA LEU A 298 12.07 -16.33 -8.27
C LEU A 298 13.54 -16.74 -8.18
N GLU A 299 13.91 -17.80 -8.91
CA GLU A 299 15.26 -18.35 -8.90
C GLU A 299 15.77 -18.67 -10.31
N GLY A 300 17.10 -18.67 -10.49
CA GLY A 300 17.76 -19.24 -11.67
C GLY A 300 17.19 -18.84 -13.04
N GLY A 301 16.47 -19.78 -13.66
CA GLY A 301 15.89 -19.66 -15.00
C GLY A 301 14.60 -18.84 -15.08
N ASP A 302 13.99 -18.51 -13.95
CA ASP A 302 12.71 -17.79 -13.90
C ASP A 302 12.83 -16.38 -14.46
N ARG A 303 11.71 -15.84 -14.93
CA ARG A 303 11.63 -14.48 -15.47
C ARG A 303 10.40 -13.77 -14.95
N LEU A 304 10.52 -12.46 -14.82
CA LEU A 304 9.38 -11.58 -14.55
C LEU A 304 9.42 -10.43 -15.54
N TYR A 305 8.33 -10.27 -16.29
CA TYR A 305 8.15 -9.17 -17.23
C TYR A 305 6.97 -8.30 -16.79
N LYS A 306 6.92 -7.07 -17.26
CA LYS A 306 5.79 -6.17 -17.02
C LYS A 306 5.40 -5.41 -18.29
N TYR A 307 4.15 -5.57 -18.72
CA TYR A 307 3.55 -4.67 -19.70
C TYR A 307 2.99 -3.45 -18.97
N ARG A 308 3.44 -2.27 -19.42
CA ARG A 308 3.06 -0.95 -18.90
C ARG A 308 2.10 -0.21 -19.84
N GLN A 309 1.99 -0.65 -21.09
CA GLN A 309 1.10 -0.08 -22.10
C GLN A 309 0.46 -1.19 -22.93
N GLY A 310 -0.77 -0.96 -23.41
CA GLY A 310 -1.52 -1.90 -24.23
C GLY A 310 -1.00 -1.97 -25.67
N VAL A 311 0.22 -2.48 -25.84
CA VAL A 311 0.90 -2.65 -27.13
C VAL A 311 1.70 -3.94 -27.12
N MET A 312 1.67 -4.68 -28.23
CA MET A 312 2.29 -6.00 -28.31
C MET A 312 3.63 -5.92 -29.05
N ALA A 313 4.66 -6.57 -28.51
CA ALA A 313 5.93 -6.74 -29.21
C ALA A 313 5.81 -7.88 -30.23
N TYR A 314 6.31 -7.64 -31.45
CA TYR A 314 6.44 -8.64 -32.49
C TYR A 314 7.91 -9.05 -32.67
N ASP A 315 8.13 -9.93 -33.63
CA ASP A 315 9.42 -10.59 -33.86
C ASP A 315 10.59 -9.60 -34.03
N GLU A 316 10.37 -8.52 -34.78
CA GLU A 316 11.37 -7.47 -35.02
C GLU A 316 11.74 -6.70 -33.75
N GLU A 317 10.77 -6.44 -32.85
CA GLU A 317 11.05 -5.80 -31.57
C GLU A 317 11.92 -6.68 -30.67
N TYR A 318 11.64 -7.98 -30.58
CA TYR A 318 12.45 -8.91 -29.78
C TYR A 318 13.87 -9.05 -30.32
N ASP A 319 14.04 -9.15 -31.65
CA ASP A 319 15.35 -9.17 -32.28
C ASP A 319 16.15 -7.89 -31.97
N GLN A 320 15.48 -6.73 -31.99
CA GLN A 320 16.12 -5.46 -31.68
C GLN A 320 16.48 -5.36 -30.19
N LEU A 321 15.62 -5.82 -29.28
CA LEU A 321 15.90 -5.87 -27.84
C LEU A 321 17.12 -6.73 -27.51
N GLU A 322 17.24 -7.90 -28.12
CA GLU A 322 18.39 -8.80 -27.93
C GLU A 322 19.67 -8.20 -28.53
N LYS A 323 19.59 -7.62 -29.73
CA LYS A 323 20.72 -6.95 -30.38
C LYS A 323 21.25 -5.76 -29.58
N ASP A 324 20.35 -4.98 -28.99
CA ASP A 324 20.69 -3.82 -28.16
C ASP A 324 21.08 -4.19 -26.73
N GLN A 325 20.92 -5.46 -26.35
CA GLN A 325 21.10 -5.96 -24.99
C GLN A 325 20.24 -5.18 -23.98
N SER A 326 19.02 -4.83 -24.40
CA SER A 326 18.10 -4.00 -23.62
C SER A 326 17.22 -4.84 -22.71
N LEU A 327 16.92 -4.28 -21.53
CA LEU A 327 15.93 -4.82 -20.59
C LEU A 327 14.56 -4.18 -20.72
N GLN A 328 14.40 -3.23 -21.64
CA GLN A 328 13.17 -2.48 -21.80
C GLN A 328 12.91 -2.11 -23.25
N TRP A 329 11.68 -2.31 -23.68
CA TRP A 329 11.14 -1.76 -24.91
C TRP A 329 10.45 -0.44 -24.58
N LEU A 330 11.22 0.65 -24.66
CA LEU A 330 10.76 1.99 -24.29
C LEU A 330 10.10 1.96 -22.90
N ASN A 331 8.90 2.52 -22.77
CA ASN A 331 8.06 2.46 -21.58
C ASN A 331 6.91 1.45 -21.70
N LYS A 332 7.03 0.44 -22.58
CA LYS A 332 5.95 -0.49 -22.94
C LYS A 332 6.08 -1.84 -22.26
N LEU A 333 7.26 -2.47 -22.36
CA LEU A 333 7.56 -3.79 -21.81
C LEU A 333 8.95 -3.76 -21.16
N GLU A 334 9.10 -4.38 -19.99
CA GLU A 334 10.38 -4.47 -19.30
C GLU A 334 10.62 -5.86 -18.70
N VAL A 335 11.90 -6.21 -18.54
CA VAL A 335 12.38 -7.31 -17.69
C VAL A 335 12.54 -6.80 -16.26
N VAL A 336 11.65 -7.23 -15.37
CA VAL A 336 11.68 -6.92 -13.94
C VAL A 336 12.64 -7.84 -13.19
N TRP A 337 12.76 -9.10 -13.62
CA TRP A 337 13.76 -10.06 -13.13
C TRP A 337 14.34 -10.82 -14.33
N PRO A 338 15.68 -10.90 -14.51
CA PRO A 338 16.73 -10.75 -13.49
C PRO A 338 17.37 -9.36 -13.30
N LYS A 339 16.72 -8.26 -13.72
CA LYS A 339 17.28 -6.88 -13.69
C LYS A 339 18.65 -6.75 -14.40
N ARG A 340 19.04 -7.74 -15.22
CA ARG A 340 20.29 -7.79 -15.99
C ARG A 340 20.06 -8.51 -17.31
N TRP A 341 20.68 -8.03 -18.39
CA TRP A 341 20.56 -8.70 -19.67
C TRP A 341 21.43 -9.95 -19.72
N THR A 342 20.88 -11.01 -20.29
CA THR A 342 21.56 -12.25 -20.67
C THR A 342 21.02 -12.68 -22.01
N GLU A 343 21.84 -13.31 -22.84
CA GLU A 343 21.39 -13.86 -24.13
C GLU A 343 20.14 -14.74 -23.95
N GLY A 344 19.09 -14.44 -24.71
CA GLY A 344 17.82 -15.15 -24.65
C GLY A 344 16.94 -14.81 -23.45
N VAL A 345 17.16 -13.66 -22.80
CA VAL A 345 16.28 -13.19 -21.71
C VAL A 345 14.87 -12.92 -22.20
N TRP A 346 14.68 -12.61 -23.48
CA TRP A 346 13.37 -12.34 -24.06
C TRP A 346 12.67 -13.55 -24.67
N GLU A 347 13.38 -14.67 -24.89
CA GLU A 347 12.84 -15.87 -25.57
C GLU A 347 11.54 -16.42 -24.95
N PRO A 348 11.40 -16.53 -23.61
CA PRO A 348 10.13 -16.95 -23.02
C PRO A 348 8.97 -16.01 -23.38
N MET A 349 9.19 -14.70 -23.27
CA MET A 349 8.16 -13.69 -23.55
C MET A 349 7.83 -13.62 -25.05
N ARG A 350 8.81 -13.84 -25.93
CA ARG A 350 8.62 -13.97 -27.38
C ARG A 350 7.70 -15.15 -27.69
N GLY A 351 7.96 -16.33 -27.13
CA GLY A 351 7.12 -17.52 -27.30
C GLY A 351 5.71 -17.34 -26.74
N TYR A 352 5.57 -16.67 -25.59
CA TYR A 352 4.27 -16.31 -25.05
C TYR A 352 3.49 -15.38 -25.98
N ALA A 353 4.13 -14.33 -26.48
CA ALA A 353 3.50 -13.39 -27.41
C ALA A 353 3.13 -14.05 -28.75
N GLU A 354 3.97 -14.95 -29.26
CA GLU A 354 3.65 -15.74 -30.45
C GLU A 354 2.41 -16.60 -30.26
N ALA A 355 2.29 -17.29 -29.13
CA ALA A 355 1.18 -18.19 -28.85
C ALA A 355 -0.16 -17.45 -28.69
N PHE A 356 -0.15 -16.35 -27.93
CA PHE A 356 -1.37 -15.67 -27.49
C PHE A 356 -1.72 -14.39 -28.25
N PHE A 357 -0.73 -13.67 -28.76
CA PHE A 357 -0.93 -12.29 -29.22
C PHE A 357 -0.75 -12.08 -30.72
N TRP A 358 0.04 -12.92 -31.40
CA TRP A 358 0.26 -12.74 -32.83
C TRP A 358 -0.90 -13.31 -33.65
N PRO A 359 -1.62 -12.47 -34.43
CA PRO A 359 -2.87 -12.86 -35.09
C PRO A 359 -2.66 -13.94 -36.16
N ASP A 360 -1.51 -13.92 -36.84
CA ASP A 360 -1.19 -14.85 -37.93
C ASP A 360 -0.67 -16.21 -37.44
N THR A 361 -0.32 -16.34 -36.17
CA THR A 361 0.15 -17.61 -35.60
C THR A 361 -1.00 -18.61 -35.53
N LYS A 362 -0.76 -19.87 -35.91
CA LYS A 362 -1.70 -20.97 -35.65
C LYS A 362 -1.19 -21.81 -34.50
N THR A 363 -1.91 -21.77 -33.39
CA THR A 363 -1.65 -22.56 -32.19
C THR A 363 -2.79 -23.55 -31.95
N ASP A 364 -2.54 -24.58 -31.15
CA ASP A 364 -3.56 -25.49 -30.64
C ASP A 364 -3.66 -25.41 -29.11
N THR A 365 -4.74 -25.94 -28.55
CA THR A 365 -4.99 -25.90 -27.10
C THR A 365 -3.85 -26.52 -26.30
N GLN A 366 -3.23 -27.59 -26.81
CA GLN A 366 -2.12 -28.25 -26.12
C GLN A 366 -0.90 -27.32 -26.01
N HIS A 367 -0.58 -26.58 -27.08
CA HIS A 367 0.51 -25.62 -27.04
C HIS A 367 0.22 -24.48 -26.07
N LEU A 368 -1.01 -23.93 -26.08
CA LEU A 368 -1.41 -22.88 -25.13
C LEU A 368 -1.29 -23.34 -23.67
N GLU A 369 -1.78 -24.55 -23.37
CA GLU A 369 -1.70 -25.16 -22.04
C GLU A 369 -0.25 -25.47 -21.63
N GLN A 370 0.68 -25.66 -22.57
CA GLN A 370 2.11 -25.79 -22.29
C GLN A 370 2.81 -24.45 -22.06
N THR A 371 2.33 -23.38 -22.69
CA THR A 371 2.93 -22.05 -22.60
C THR A 371 2.51 -21.30 -21.33
N ALA A 372 1.30 -21.52 -20.83
CA ALA A 372 0.77 -20.79 -19.68
C ALA A 372 -0.16 -21.64 -18.82
N ASN A 373 -0.19 -21.32 -17.52
CA ASN A 373 -1.15 -21.92 -16.60
C ASN A 373 -2.56 -21.43 -16.94
N THR A 374 -3.38 -22.32 -17.49
CA THR A 374 -4.71 -21.95 -18.02
C THR A 374 -5.70 -21.54 -16.93
N ASP A 375 -5.59 -22.12 -15.73
CA ASP A 375 -6.48 -21.78 -14.61
C ASP A 375 -6.22 -20.32 -14.17
N ASN A 376 -4.95 -19.94 -14.03
CA ASN A 376 -4.57 -18.55 -13.75
C ASN A 376 -5.00 -17.57 -14.87
N LEU A 377 -4.93 -17.97 -16.14
CA LEU A 377 -5.40 -17.12 -17.23
C LEU A 377 -6.90 -16.83 -17.11
N ILE A 378 -7.70 -17.87 -16.83
CA ILE A 378 -9.15 -17.74 -16.62
C ILE A 378 -9.42 -16.88 -15.38
N ASP A 379 -8.70 -17.13 -14.29
CA ASP A 379 -8.85 -16.41 -13.02
C ASP A 379 -8.58 -14.92 -13.15
N VAL A 380 -7.48 -14.54 -13.81
CA VAL A 380 -7.20 -13.13 -14.10
C VAL A 380 -8.26 -12.52 -15.01
N ALA A 381 -8.77 -13.26 -16.00
CA ALA A 381 -9.82 -12.75 -16.88
C ALA A 381 -11.12 -12.49 -16.09
N LEU A 382 -11.54 -13.42 -15.24
CA LEU A 382 -12.74 -13.28 -14.40
C LEU A 382 -12.56 -12.21 -13.31
N PHE A 383 -11.38 -12.11 -12.71
CA PHE A 383 -11.03 -11.05 -11.76
C PHE A 383 -11.21 -9.67 -12.39
N LYS A 384 -10.71 -9.46 -13.62
CA LYS A 384 -10.93 -8.19 -14.34
C LYS A 384 -12.41 -7.90 -14.55
N GLN A 385 -13.21 -8.90 -14.90
CA GLN A 385 -14.65 -8.72 -15.09
C GLN A 385 -15.34 -8.32 -13.80
N PHE A 386 -15.08 -9.04 -12.71
CA PHE A 386 -15.69 -8.75 -11.41
C PHE A 386 -15.30 -7.36 -10.88
N THR A 387 -14.03 -6.98 -11.04
CA THR A 387 -13.50 -5.71 -10.54
C THR A 387 -13.72 -4.52 -11.47
N CYS A 388 -14.28 -4.72 -12.66
CA CYS A 388 -14.37 -3.69 -13.71
C CYS A 388 -12.99 -3.12 -14.15
N ALA A 389 -11.91 -3.90 -14.01
CA ALA A 389 -10.53 -3.45 -14.26
C ALA A 389 -10.21 -3.31 -15.77
N ILE A 390 -10.87 -2.37 -16.45
CA ILE A 390 -10.69 -2.12 -17.89
C ILE A 390 -9.27 -1.65 -18.21
N ASP A 391 -8.64 -0.90 -17.29
CA ASP A 391 -7.24 -0.46 -17.42
C ASP A 391 -6.25 -1.64 -17.36
N ASN A 392 -6.69 -2.83 -16.93
CA ASN A 392 -5.89 -4.04 -16.91
C ASN A 392 -6.16 -4.96 -18.11
N SER A 393 -6.92 -4.51 -19.11
CA SER A 393 -7.24 -5.36 -20.28
C SER A 393 -5.97 -5.74 -21.07
N TYR A 394 -5.00 -4.81 -21.19
CA TYR A 394 -3.74 -4.99 -21.95
C TYR A 394 -2.49 -4.39 -21.32
N HIS A 395 -2.60 -3.77 -20.15
CA HIS A 395 -1.46 -3.19 -19.44
C HIS A 395 -1.59 -3.41 -17.95
N ASN A 396 -0.59 -2.93 -17.20
CA ASN A 396 -0.56 -3.03 -15.75
C ASN A 396 -0.67 -4.49 -15.27
N MET A 397 0.06 -5.37 -15.95
CA MET A 397 0.10 -6.81 -15.69
C MET A 397 1.56 -7.28 -15.65
N TYR A 398 1.88 -8.09 -14.66
CA TYR A 398 3.13 -8.84 -14.62
C TYR A 398 2.94 -10.22 -15.25
N TYR A 399 3.99 -10.70 -15.91
CA TYR A 399 4.06 -12.01 -16.55
C TYR A 399 5.23 -12.76 -15.92
N MET A 400 4.92 -13.72 -15.06
CA MET A 400 5.89 -14.57 -14.36
C MET A 400 6.09 -15.86 -15.14
N TYR A 401 7.32 -16.15 -15.55
CA TYR A 401 7.69 -17.41 -16.17
C TYR A 401 8.44 -18.29 -15.17
N ARG A 402 7.93 -19.51 -14.97
CA ARG A 402 8.53 -20.56 -14.12
C ARG A 402 9.30 -21.52 -15.01
N ALA A 403 10.63 -21.55 -14.85
CA ALA A 403 11.48 -22.29 -15.79
C ALA A 403 11.46 -23.80 -15.59
N ASP A 404 11.13 -24.27 -14.40
CA ASP A 404 10.93 -25.68 -14.07
C ASP A 404 9.64 -26.25 -14.67
N GLU A 405 8.62 -25.41 -14.81
CA GLU A 405 7.32 -25.76 -15.40
C GLU A 405 7.27 -25.47 -16.91
N GLY A 406 8.01 -24.47 -17.38
CA GLY A 406 7.92 -23.96 -18.74
C GLY A 406 6.67 -23.11 -19.00
N GLN A 407 6.01 -22.63 -17.95
CA GLN A 407 4.72 -21.95 -18.02
C GLN A 407 4.79 -20.51 -17.52
N PHE A 408 3.90 -19.70 -18.09
CA PHE A 408 3.60 -18.34 -17.65
C PHE A 408 2.38 -18.26 -16.73
N TYR A 409 2.44 -17.27 -15.84
CA TYR A 409 1.40 -16.82 -14.94
C TYR A 409 1.27 -15.29 -15.04
N ARG A 410 0.04 -14.78 -14.90
CA ARG A 410 -0.29 -13.35 -14.90
C ARG A 410 -0.61 -12.89 -13.48
N ILE A 411 -0.16 -11.68 -13.15
CA ILE A 411 -0.38 -11.05 -11.84
C ILE A 411 -0.80 -9.59 -12.05
N PRO A 412 -2.01 -9.19 -11.65
CA PRO A 412 -2.51 -7.83 -11.83
C PRO A 412 -1.74 -6.81 -10.99
N TRP A 413 -1.68 -5.57 -11.48
CA TRP A 413 -1.04 -4.44 -10.82
C TRP A 413 -1.77 -3.13 -11.19
N ASP A 414 -1.52 -2.01 -10.49
CA ASP A 414 -2.13 -0.69 -10.79
C ASP A 414 -3.66 -0.79 -10.86
N LEU A 415 -4.26 -1.22 -9.75
CA LEU A 415 -5.68 -1.55 -9.67
C LEU A 415 -6.53 -0.38 -9.14
N ASN A 416 -6.11 0.86 -9.43
CA ASN A 416 -6.82 2.04 -8.94
C ASN A 416 -8.14 2.30 -9.70
N TYR A 417 -8.27 1.82 -10.94
CA TYR A 417 -9.46 1.99 -11.78
C TYR A 417 -10.35 0.74 -11.78
N VAL A 418 -11.02 0.54 -10.65
CA VAL A 418 -11.92 -0.60 -10.39
C VAL A 418 -13.24 -0.13 -9.77
N TRP A 419 -14.27 -0.98 -9.88
CA TRP A 419 -15.59 -0.79 -9.27
C TRP A 419 -16.17 0.62 -9.47
N GLY A 420 -16.13 1.10 -10.73
CA GLY A 420 -16.71 2.38 -11.12
C GLY A 420 -15.76 3.59 -11.09
N ASP A 421 -14.49 3.42 -10.69
CA ASP A 421 -13.45 4.43 -11.00
C ASP A 421 -12.81 4.15 -12.36
N THR A 422 -12.52 5.19 -13.15
CA THR A 422 -11.86 5.02 -14.44
C THR A 422 -11.17 6.29 -14.94
N HIS A 423 -10.34 6.13 -15.97
CA HIS A 423 -9.71 7.24 -16.68
C HIS A 423 -10.72 7.99 -17.56
N GLU A 424 -10.52 9.29 -17.76
CA GLU A 424 -11.44 10.17 -18.52
C GLU A 424 -11.80 9.68 -19.94
N GLY A 425 -10.87 8.99 -20.59
CA GLY A 425 -11.08 8.39 -21.92
C GLY A 425 -12.09 7.25 -21.94
N MET A 426 -12.48 6.74 -20.77
CA MET A 426 -13.38 5.59 -20.59
C MET A 426 -14.73 5.99 -19.96
N PHE A 427 -14.99 7.27 -19.72
CA PHE A 427 -16.22 7.74 -19.06
C PHE A 427 -17.52 7.46 -19.81
N GLU A 428 -17.45 7.21 -21.11
CA GLU A 428 -18.61 6.89 -21.94
C GLU A 428 -18.92 5.38 -21.96
N LEU A 429 -18.10 4.54 -21.31
CA LEU A 429 -18.34 3.10 -21.22
C LEU A 429 -19.45 2.80 -20.21
N ASP A 430 -20.31 1.85 -20.56
CA ASP A 430 -21.34 1.32 -19.67
C ASP A 430 -20.81 0.12 -18.88
N PHE A 431 -20.28 0.38 -17.69
CA PHE A 431 -19.75 -0.68 -16.81
C PHE A 431 -20.82 -1.67 -16.30
N THR A 432 -22.11 -1.42 -16.51
CA THR A 432 -23.15 -2.39 -16.13
C THR A 432 -23.23 -3.58 -17.09
N THR A 433 -22.79 -3.42 -18.34
CA THR A 433 -22.82 -4.50 -19.34
C THR A 433 -21.50 -4.69 -20.09
N LEU A 434 -20.50 -3.85 -19.86
CA LEU A 434 -19.20 -3.94 -20.50
C LEU A 434 -18.52 -5.29 -20.21
N ILE A 435 -18.23 -6.06 -21.25
CA ILE A 435 -17.30 -7.19 -21.20
C ILE A 435 -15.88 -6.69 -21.43
N ILE A 436 -15.02 -6.86 -20.43
CA ILE A 436 -13.62 -6.46 -20.52
C ILE A 436 -12.86 -7.42 -21.43
N PRO A 437 -12.14 -6.92 -22.45
CA PRO A 437 -11.37 -7.80 -23.34
C PRO A 437 -10.22 -8.55 -22.63
N ASP A 438 -9.98 -9.79 -23.06
CA ASP A 438 -8.84 -10.62 -22.64
C ASP A 438 -8.37 -11.49 -23.81
N MET A 439 -7.16 -11.22 -24.32
CA MET A 439 -6.65 -11.89 -25.52
C MET A 439 -6.36 -13.37 -25.27
N GLU A 440 -5.87 -13.69 -24.10
CA GLU A 440 -5.49 -15.04 -23.72
C GLU A 440 -6.72 -15.93 -23.59
N LEU A 441 -7.77 -15.44 -22.92
CA LEU A 441 -9.05 -16.14 -22.84
C LEU A 441 -9.71 -16.26 -24.23
N ASN A 442 -9.66 -15.21 -25.05
CA ASN A 442 -10.13 -15.27 -26.43
C ASN A 442 -9.39 -16.33 -27.24
N ARG A 443 -8.07 -16.44 -27.05
CA ARG A 443 -7.24 -17.42 -27.75
C ARG A 443 -7.55 -18.86 -27.32
N LEU A 444 -7.73 -19.09 -26.02
CA LEU A 444 -8.19 -20.38 -25.49
C LEU A 444 -9.55 -20.77 -26.09
N TYR A 445 -10.48 -19.81 -26.14
CA TYR A 445 -11.80 -20.02 -26.72
C TYR A 445 -11.72 -20.32 -28.24
N GLN A 446 -10.82 -19.67 -28.98
CA GLN A 446 -10.63 -19.96 -30.42
C GLN A 446 -10.19 -21.40 -30.68
N THR A 447 -9.33 -21.97 -29.82
CA THR A 447 -8.80 -23.33 -30.01
C THR A 447 -9.70 -24.41 -29.41
N ASP A 448 -10.41 -24.12 -28.32
CA ASP A 448 -11.37 -25.02 -27.67
C ASP A 448 -12.60 -24.24 -27.14
N PRO A 449 -13.59 -23.93 -28.00
CA PRO A 449 -14.75 -23.12 -27.60
C PRO A 449 -15.60 -23.76 -26.50
N GLU A 450 -15.90 -25.05 -26.63
CA GLU A 450 -16.77 -25.77 -25.69
C GLU A 450 -16.06 -25.98 -24.35
N GLY A 451 -14.79 -26.39 -24.36
CA GLY A 451 -14.02 -26.60 -23.14
C GLY A 451 -13.71 -25.30 -22.41
N THR A 452 -13.38 -24.22 -23.13
CA THR A 452 -13.14 -22.90 -22.51
C THR A 452 -14.42 -22.34 -21.89
N ALA A 453 -15.55 -22.42 -22.59
CA ALA A 453 -16.83 -21.95 -22.04
C ALA A 453 -17.25 -22.73 -20.79
N ASP A 454 -17.08 -24.06 -20.77
CA ASP A 454 -17.36 -24.88 -19.59
C ASP A 454 -16.45 -24.53 -18.41
N ARG A 455 -15.15 -24.31 -18.65
CA ARG A 455 -14.20 -23.89 -17.60
C ARG A 455 -14.57 -22.52 -17.03
N VAL A 456 -14.87 -21.54 -17.89
CA VAL A 456 -15.31 -20.19 -17.49
C VAL A 456 -16.59 -20.26 -16.65
N ALA A 457 -17.62 -20.95 -17.13
CA ALA A 457 -18.90 -21.04 -16.43
C ALA A 457 -18.75 -21.68 -15.04
N ARG A 458 -18.00 -22.79 -14.94
CA ARG A 458 -17.75 -23.45 -13.65
C ARG A 458 -16.93 -22.60 -12.72
N ARG A 459 -15.87 -21.95 -13.23
CA ARG A 459 -14.98 -21.13 -12.40
C ARG A 459 -15.66 -19.87 -11.91
N TRP A 460 -16.46 -19.20 -12.74
CA TRP A 460 -17.27 -18.06 -12.33
C TRP A 460 -18.26 -18.44 -11.23
N ALA A 461 -18.99 -19.55 -11.39
CA ALA A 461 -19.93 -20.02 -10.37
C ALA A 461 -19.23 -20.31 -9.03
N GLU A 462 -18.05 -20.94 -9.05
CA GLU A 462 -17.25 -21.19 -7.85
C GLU A 462 -16.81 -19.89 -7.16
N LEU A 463 -16.28 -18.92 -7.92
CA LEU A 463 -15.81 -17.66 -7.38
C LEU A 463 -16.97 -16.82 -6.84
N ARG A 464 -18.15 -16.82 -7.49
CA ARG A 464 -19.36 -16.12 -7.01
C ARG A 464 -19.92 -16.68 -5.70
N GLU A 465 -19.68 -17.95 -5.39
CA GLU A 465 -20.03 -18.55 -4.09
C GLU A 465 -18.98 -18.26 -2.99
N THR A 466 -17.85 -17.64 -3.34
CA THR A 466 -16.70 -17.45 -2.45
C THR A 466 -16.14 -16.04 -2.49
N LEU A 467 -15.11 -15.79 -3.31
CA LEU A 467 -14.34 -14.54 -3.30
C LEU A 467 -15.02 -13.40 -4.05
N PHE A 468 -15.85 -13.70 -5.04
CA PHE A 468 -16.58 -12.71 -5.83
C PHE A 468 -17.95 -12.45 -5.22
N ASP A 469 -18.02 -12.32 -3.90
CA ASP A 469 -19.21 -11.93 -3.15
C ASP A 469 -19.23 -10.41 -3.00
N TRP A 470 -20.13 -9.73 -3.71
CA TRP A 470 -20.18 -8.27 -3.72
C TRP A 470 -20.59 -7.69 -2.36
N ASP A 471 -21.49 -8.34 -1.63
CA ASP A 471 -21.91 -7.85 -0.31
C ASP A 471 -20.70 -7.83 0.64
N ALA A 472 -19.87 -8.87 0.58
CA ALA A 472 -18.64 -8.95 1.37
C ALA A 472 -17.59 -7.90 0.94
N ILE A 473 -17.50 -7.59 -0.36
CA ILE A 473 -16.59 -6.55 -0.87
C ILE A 473 -17.06 -5.16 -0.45
N LEU A 474 -18.36 -4.88 -0.53
CA LEU A 474 -18.94 -3.61 -0.08
C LEU A 474 -18.73 -3.43 1.43
N GLU A 475 -18.99 -4.46 2.24
CA GLU A 475 -18.71 -4.45 3.69
C GLU A 475 -17.22 -4.16 3.97
N ALA A 476 -16.29 -4.73 3.17
CA ALA A 476 -14.88 -4.44 3.29
C ALA A 476 -14.54 -2.96 2.96
N MET A 477 -15.14 -2.39 1.91
CA MET A 477 -14.96 -0.97 1.57
C MET A 477 -15.50 -0.04 2.66
N GLU A 478 -16.66 -0.36 3.22
CA GLU A 478 -17.26 0.39 4.33
C GLU A 478 -16.38 0.32 5.57
N ALA A 479 -15.86 -0.86 5.90
CA ALA A 479 -14.95 -1.06 7.04
C ALA A 479 -13.65 -0.26 6.89
N GLU A 480 -13.04 -0.26 5.69
CA GLU A 480 -11.85 0.57 5.43
C GLU A 480 -12.18 2.07 5.49
N THR A 481 -13.36 2.47 5.03
CA THR A 481 -13.83 3.86 5.15
C THR A 481 -13.97 4.27 6.61
N GLU A 482 -14.60 3.42 7.43
CA GLU A 482 -14.72 3.62 8.89
C GLU A 482 -13.34 3.71 9.54
N TYR A 483 -12.41 2.80 9.21
CA TYR A 483 -11.04 2.83 9.70
C TYR A 483 -10.32 4.16 9.39
N LEU A 484 -10.41 4.65 8.16
CA LEU A 484 -9.81 5.92 7.75
C LEU A 484 -10.41 7.12 8.53
N VAL A 485 -11.71 7.09 8.81
CA VAL A 485 -12.41 8.13 9.58
C VAL A 485 -12.06 8.06 11.06
N GLU A 486 -12.17 6.89 11.68
CA GLU A 486 -11.93 6.69 13.11
C GLU A 486 -10.47 6.94 13.50
N SER A 487 -9.52 6.65 12.60
CA SER A 487 -8.10 6.99 12.78
C SER A 487 -7.81 8.50 12.79
N GLY A 488 -8.80 9.32 12.42
CA GLY A 488 -8.69 10.75 12.22
C GLY A 488 -7.85 11.14 11.00
N ALA A 489 -7.31 10.16 10.26
CA ALA A 489 -6.42 10.39 9.13
C ALA A 489 -7.20 10.94 7.91
N MET A 490 -8.41 10.42 7.66
CA MET A 490 -9.27 10.90 6.56
C MET A 490 -9.59 12.40 6.68
N GLY A 491 -9.91 12.86 7.89
CA GLY A 491 -10.19 14.29 8.12
C GLY A 491 -9.00 15.19 7.81
N ARG A 492 -7.77 14.73 8.11
CA ARG A 492 -6.53 15.46 7.81
C ARG A 492 -6.18 15.40 6.32
N ASP A 493 -6.31 14.23 5.68
CA ASP A 493 -6.11 14.08 4.23
C ASP A 493 -7.07 14.98 3.45
N TRP A 494 -8.36 14.97 3.82
CA TRP A 494 -9.40 15.76 3.17
C TRP A 494 -9.20 17.26 3.36
N ALA A 495 -8.70 17.71 4.52
CA ALA A 495 -8.38 19.12 4.73
C ALA A 495 -7.26 19.62 3.79
N LEU A 496 -6.31 18.73 3.47
CA LEU A 496 -5.19 19.03 2.59
C LEU A 496 -5.58 18.93 1.10
N TRP A 497 -6.13 17.79 0.70
CA TRP A 497 -6.37 17.44 -0.70
C TRP A 497 -7.82 17.58 -1.15
N GLY A 498 -8.79 17.45 -0.23
CA GLY A 498 -10.20 17.39 -0.56
C GLY A 498 -10.53 16.30 -1.59
N ALA A 499 -11.59 16.52 -2.36
CA ALA A 499 -11.93 15.68 -3.50
C ALA A 499 -10.92 15.85 -4.65
N ASP A 500 -10.63 17.10 -5.04
CA ASP A 500 -10.03 17.38 -6.37
C ASP A 500 -8.58 17.87 -6.34
N LYS A 501 -8.04 18.31 -5.19
CA LYS A 501 -6.70 18.93 -5.18
C LYS A 501 -5.58 17.89 -5.22
N GLY A 502 -5.87 16.62 -4.94
CA GLY A 502 -4.89 15.54 -5.09
C GLY A 502 -4.50 15.30 -6.55
N TYR A 503 -5.46 15.49 -7.47
CA TYR A 503 -5.34 15.23 -8.91
C TYR A 503 -5.87 16.41 -9.75
N ALA A 504 -5.44 17.64 -9.43
CA ALA A 504 -5.94 18.85 -10.09
C ALA A 504 -5.56 19.00 -11.58
N SER A 505 -4.76 18.09 -12.14
CA SER A 505 -4.51 18.04 -13.58
C SER A 505 -5.75 17.51 -14.28
N GLY A 506 -6.25 18.19 -15.32
CA GLY A 506 -7.37 17.71 -16.14
C GLY A 506 -7.08 16.45 -16.98
N LEU A 507 -6.18 15.59 -16.51
CA LEU A 507 -5.99 14.20 -16.92
C LEU A 507 -6.62 13.37 -15.80
N SER A 508 -7.66 12.58 -16.07
CA SER A 508 -8.43 11.85 -15.04
C SER A 508 -9.24 12.77 -14.12
N ALA A 509 -9.82 13.84 -14.71
CA ALA A 509 -10.74 14.72 -14.00
C ALA A 509 -11.91 13.90 -13.41
N HIS A 510 -11.99 13.88 -12.08
CA HIS A 510 -12.76 12.92 -11.29
C HIS A 510 -14.17 12.60 -11.80
N ARG A 511 -14.41 11.30 -12.00
CA ARG A 511 -15.74 10.70 -11.94
C ARG A 511 -15.64 9.31 -11.31
N THR A 512 -15.14 9.28 -10.07
CA THR A 512 -15.25 8.11 -9.22
C THR A 512 -16.65 8.06 -8.63
N LEU A 513 -17.32 6.93 -8.77
CA LEU A 513 -18.59 6.69 -8.08
C LEU A 513 -18.37 6.66 -6.56
N ASP A 514 -19.30 7.20 -5.78
CA ASP A 514 -19.32 6.89 -4.35
C ASP A 514 -19.74 5.43 -4.09
N LEU A 515 -19.76 4.99 -2.83
CA LEU A 515 -20.05 3.58 -2.52
C LEU A 515 -21.49 3.20 -2.87
N ASP A 516 -22.46 4.10 -2.69
CA ASP A 516 -23.87 3.84 -3.02
C ASP A 516 -24.04 3.72 -4.55
N GLU A 517 -23.43 4.62 -5.32
CA GLU A 517 -23.44 4.58 -6.79
C GLU A 517 -22.69 3.34 -7.33
N THR A 518 -21.59 2.94 -6.68
CA THR A 518 -20.86 1.71 -7.02
C THR A 518 -21.69 0.47 -6.75
N ASP A 519 -22.42 0.41 -5.63
CA ASP A 519 -23.31 -0.70 -5.28
C ASP A 519 -24.41 -0.87 -6.34
N GLU A 520 -25.13 0.22 -6.68
CA GLU A 520 -26.17 0.20 -7.72
C GLU A 520 -25.64 -0.20 -9.11
N MET A 521 -24.36 0.07 -9.41
CA MET A 521 -23.71 -0.34 -10.64
C MET A 521 -23.37 -1.83 -10.60
N MET A 522 -22.81 -2.30 -9.49
CA MET A 522 -22.38 -3.69 -9.32
C MET A 522 -23.54 -4.67 -9.27
N GLU A 523 -24.68 -4.31 -8.66
CA GLU A 523 -25.90 -5.13 -8.72
C GLU A 523 -26.29 -5.45 -10.18
N LYS A 524 -26.39 -4.41 -11.02
CA LYS A 524 -26.75 -4.55 -12.44
C LYS A 524 -25.68 -5.32 -13.21
N ARG A 525 -24.41 -5.08 -12.89
CA ARG A 525 -23.28 -5.74 -13.54
C ARG A 525 -23.25 -7.23 -13.25
N LEU A 526 -23.47 -7.63 -12.00
CA LEU A 526 -23.41 -9.04 -11.62
C LEU A 526 -24.60 -9.81 -12.16
N ASP A 527 -25.79 -9.21 -12.18
CA ASP A 527 -26.95 -9.80 -12.89
C ASP A 527 -26.61 -10.11 -14.36
N TYR A 528 -25.94 -9.18 -15.05
CA TYR A 528 -25.51 -9.37 -16.43
C TYR A 528 -24.40 -10.43 -16.56
N LEU A 529 -23.35 -10.35 -15.73
CA LEU A 529 -22.21 -11.27 -15.78
C LEU A 529 -22.59 -12.70 -15.40
N ASP A 530 -23.51 -12.90 -14.46
CA ASP A 530 -24.00 -14.22 -14.05
C ASP A 530 -24.70 -14.94 -15.23
N GLU A 531 -25.45 -14.22 -16.07
CA GLU A 531 -26.01 -14.75 -17.32
C GLU A 531 -24.92 -14.96 -18.38
N TYR A 532 -24.07 -13.96 -18.60
CA TYR A 532 -23.04 -13.99 -19.65
C TYR A 532 -22.00 -15.10 -19.44
N MET A 533 -21.53 -15.31 -18.20
CA MET A 533 -20.51 -16.32 -17.90
C MET A 533 -21.06 -17.74 -17.95
N ALA A 534 -22.36 -17.94 -17.70
CA ALA A 534 -23.01 -19.24 -17.81
C ALA A 534 -23.07 -19.76 -19.25
N ASP A 535 -23.11 -18.85 -20.25
CA ASP A 535 -23.00 -19.18 -21.67
C ASP A 535 -21.92 -18.32 -22.33
N TYR A 536 -20.69 -18.36 -21.79
CA TYR A 536 -19.60 -17.51 -22.24
C TYR A 536 -19.33 -17.62 -23.75
N ARG A 537 -19.46 -16.49 -24.45
CA ARG A 537 -19.11 -16.29 -25.86
C ARG A 537 -18.36 -14.97 -25.99
N PRO A 538 -17.04 -14.97 -26.23
CA PRO A 538 -16.31 -13.72 -26.34
C PRO A 538 -16.88 -12.86 -27.48
N GLU A 539 -17.19 -11.62 -27.16
CA GLU A 539 -17.52 -10.62 -28.17
C GLU A 539 -16.33 -10.40 -29.11
N ARG A 540 -16.59 -10.09 -30.38
CA ARG A 540 -15.50 -9.83 -31.33
C ARG A 540 -14.79 -8.55 -30.90
N VAL A 541 -13.49 -8.66 -30.65
CA VAL A 541 -12.57 -7.58 -30.27
C VAL A 541 -12.66 -6.35 -31.22
N GLU A 542 -13.15 -6.57 -32.44
CA GLU A 542 -13.48 -5.58 -33.48
C GLU A 542 -14.33 -4.38 -32.96
N GLU A 543 -15.20 -4.57 -31.97
CA GLU A 543 -16.09 -3.50 -31.46
C GLU A 543 -15.40 -2.51 -30.50
N PHE A 544 -14.21 -2.84 -29.97
CA PHE A 544 -13.49 -2.01 -29.00
C PHE A 544 -12.41 -1.11 -29.62
N GLY A 545 -12.26 -1.09 -30.95
CA GLY A 545 -11.26 -0.24 -31.63
C GLY A 545 -9.81 -0.57 -31.26
N LEU A 546 -9.56 -1.80 -30.80
CA LEU A 546 -8.26 -2.29 -30.37
C LEU A 546 -7.42 -2.74 -31.59
N PRO A 547 -6.08 -2.70 -31.51
CA PRO A 547 -5.21 -3.19 -32.58
C PRO A 547 -5.50 -4.66 -32.89
N GLU A 548 -5.53 -5.00 -34.19
CA GLU A 548 -5.64 -6.39 -34.69
C GLU A 548 -4.52 -7.30 -34.18
#